data_AF-A0A7Y3EX47-F1
#
_entry.id   AF-A0A7Y3EX47-F1
#
_cell.length_a   1.000
_cell.length_b   1.000
_cell.length_c   1.000
_cell.angle_alpha   90.00
_cell.angle_beta   90.00
_cell.angle_gamma   90.00
#
_symmetry.space_group_name_H-M   'P 1'
#
loop_
_entity.id
_entity.type
_entity.pdbx_description
1 polymer ?
#
loop_
_entity_poly.entity_id
_entity_poly.type
_entity_poly.pdbx_seq_one_letter_code
_entity_poly.pdbx_strand_id
1 'polypeptide(L)'
;MKTHKKGFLAILLLIGITSAALAYMGANESVVSSSLMPMGSSGTGDVITITTALTQNKVLKGTDGVVSVALTLSARNFPLSTKEEIQPVDLVVVLDRSGSMNGRKMNDAKRAVIHLLGRLTSQDRMSIITYSNGVEI
;
A
#
# COMPACT_ATOMS: atom_id res chain seq x y z
N MET A 1 -39.68 -14.24 -55.98
CA MET A 1 -38.49 -14.83 -55.29
C MET A 1 -37.14 -14.21 -55.70
N LYS A 2 -37.04 -12.93 -56.13
CA LYS A 2 -35.76 -12.30 -56.56
C LYS A 2 -35.17 -11.27 -55.57
N THR A 3 -35.86 -10.96 -54.47
CA THR A 3 -35.48 -9.89 -53.51
C THR A 3 -34.58 -10.38 -52.37
N HIS A 4 -34.73 -11.62 -51.90
CA HIS A 4 -33.91 -12.17 -50.80
C HIS A 4 -32.43 -12.35 -51.17
N LYS A 5 -32.13 -12.67 -52.45
CA LYS A 5 -30.73 -12.81 -52.92
C LYS A 5 -29.98 -11.47 -52.90
N LYS A 6 -30.67 -10.36 -53.15
CA LYS A 6 -30.08 -9.01 -53.12
C LYS A 6 -29.85 -8.53 -51.68
N GLY A 7 -30.77 -8.81 -50.77
CA GLY A 7 -30.61 -8.50 -49.34
C GLY A 7 -29.48 -9.31 -48.69
N PHE A 8 -29.37 -10.59 -49.01
CA PHE A 8 -28.27 -11.44 -48.54
C PHE A 8 -26.91 -10.96 -49.06
N LEU A 9 -26.84 -10.53 -50.32
CA LEU A 9 -25.63 -9.96 -50.89
C LEU A 9 -25.22 -8.64 -50.20
N ALA A 10 -26.19 -7.80 -49.82
CA ALA A 10 -25.93 -6.56 -49.10
C ALA A 10 -25.39 -6.81 -47.68
N ILE A 11 -25.90 -7.83 -46.98
CA ILE A 11 -25.42 -8.21 -45.65
C ILE A 11 -23.99 -8.76 -45.72
N LEU A 12 -23.69 -9.63 -46.69
CA LEU A 12 -22.33 -10.13 -46.88
C LEU A 12 -21.34 -9.01 -47.22
N LEU A 13 -21.77 -8.03 -48.02
CA LEU A 13 -20.96 -6.86 -48.35
C LEU A 13 -20.72 -5.98 -47.11
N LEU A 14 -21.74 -5.77 -46.27
CA LEU A 14 -21.61 -5.00 -45.02
C LEU A 14 -20.68 -5.70 -44.01
N ILE A 15 -20.80 -7.02 -43.85
CA ILE A 15 -19.91 -7.83 -43.01
C ILE A 15 -18.49 -7.76 -43.57
N GLY A 16 -18.30 -7.91 -44.88
CA GLY A 16 -16.99 -7.80 -45.51
C GLY A 16 -16.32 -6.45 -45.28
N ILE A 17 -17.08 -5.36 -45.41
CA ILE A 17 -16.57 -3.99 -45.17
C ILE A 17 -16.21 -3.79 -43.70
N THR A 18 -17.07 -4.22 -42.76
CA THR A 18 -16.76 -4.10 -41.33
C THR A 18 -15.57 -4.98 -40.93
N SER A 19 -15.44 -6.18 -41.50
CA SER A 19 -14.28 -7.06 -41.29
C SER A 19 -12.99 -6.44 -41.81
N ALA A 20 -13.02 -5.89 -43.02
CA ALA A 20 -11.86 -5.23 -43.63
C ALA A 20 -11.47 -3.96 -42.88
N ALA A 21 -12.46 -3.17 -42.43
CA ALA A 21 -12.22 -2.00 -41.59
C ALA A 21 -11.62 -2.39 -40.23
N LEU A 22 -12.11 -3.46 -39.59
CA LEU A 22 -11.56 -3.96 -38.33
C LEU A 22 -10.14 -4.52 -38.50
N ALA A 23 -9.82 -5.15 -39.64
CA ALA A 23 -8.47 -5.59 -39.96
C ALA A 23 -7.52 -4.41 -40.24
N TYR A 24 -8.01 -3.37 -40.93
CA TYR A 24 -7.25 -2.13 -41.16
C TYR A 24 -7.03 -1.32 -39.89
N MET A 25 -8.03 -1.27 -38.99
CA MET A 25 -7.93 -0.57 -37.70
C MET A 25 -7.18 -1.41 -36.64
N GLY A 26 -7.24 -2.75 -36.74
CA GLY A 26 -6.59 -3.69 -35.84
C GLY A 26 -5.07 -3.81 -36.02
N ALA A 27 -4.49 -3.19 -37.06
CA ALA A 27 -3.04 -3.10 -37.24
C ALA A 27 -2.35 -2.19 -36.21
N ASN A 28 -3.12 -1.41 -35.44
CA ASN A 28 -2.62 -0.54 -34.37
C ASN A 28 -3.20 -0.88 -32.99
N GLU A 29 -3.73 -2.10 -32.79
CA GLU A 29 -3.82 -2.67 -31.43
C GLU A 29 -2.39 -3.02 -31.00
N SER A 30 -1.64 -1.97 -30.68
CA SER A 30 -0.59 -2.11 -29.68
C SER A 30 -1.32 -2.69 -28.48
N VAL A 31 -1.15 -3.99 -28.28
CA VAL A 31 -1.46 -4.64 -27.02
C VAL A 31 -0.62 -3.87 -26.01
N VAL A 32 -1.20 -2.82 -25.45
CA VAL A 32 -0.69 -2.17 -24.27
C VAL A 32 -0.95 -3.20 -23.19
N SER A 33 -0.07 -4.19 -23.12
CA SER A 33 0.27 -4.82 -21.88
C SER A 33 0.68 -3.66 -20.99
N SER A 34 -0.28 -3.08 -20.27
CA SER A 34 -0.02 -2.27 -19.12
C SER A 34 0.55 -3.23 -18.09
N SER A 35 1.80 -3.64 -18.29
CA SER A 35 2.65 -3.94 -17.16
C SER A 35 2.59 -2.67 -16.35
N LEU A 36 1.92 -2.74 -15.21
CA LEU A 36 2.06 -1.76 -14.16
C LEU A 36 3.52 -1.85 -13.73
N MET A 37 4.41 -1.20 -14.49
CA MET A 37 5.76 -0.98 -14.03
C MET A 37 5.61 -0.08 -12.80
N PRO A 38 6.10 -0.51 -11.63
CA PRO A 38 6.17 0.39 -10.50
C PRO A 38 7.02 1.57 -10.97
N MET A 39 6.43 2.76 -11.05
CA MET A 39 7.19 3.99 -11.22
C MET A 39 7.83 4.30 -9.86
N GLY A 40 8.80 3.49 -9.45
CA GLY A 40 9.64 3.75 -8.30
C GLY A 40 10.80 4.63 -8.75
N SER A 41 10.90 5.86 -8.24
CA SER A 41 12.18 6.56 -8.25
C SER A 41 13.15 5.74 -7.42
N SER A 42 14.09 5.06 -8.07
CA SER A 42 15.15 4.34 -7.37
C SER A 42 16.34 5.29 -7.29
N GLY A 43 16.33 6.20 -6.32
CA GLY A 43 17.54 6.95 -5.98
C GLY A 43 18.56 5.99 -5.37
N THR A 44 19.81 6.03 -5.81
CA THR A 44 20.91 5.31 -5.16
C THR A 44 21.05 5.83 -3.72
N GLY A 45 20.38 5.18 -2.77
CA GLY A 45 20.27 5.63 -1.38
C GLY A 45 18.90 5.46 -0.73
N ASP A 46 17.85 5.06 -1.46
CA ASP A 46 16.50 5.05 -0.89
C ASP A 46 16.34 4.03 0.26
N VAL A 47 16.07 4.58 1.44
CA VAL A 47 15.73 3.86 2.69
C VAL A 47 14.32 3.28 2.60
N ILE A 48 13.43 4.01 1.90
CA ILE A 48 12.00 3.72 1.77
C ILE A 48 11.64 3.75 0.28
N THR A 49 11.13 2.64 -0.24
CA THR A 49 10.51 2.55 -1.55
C THR A 49 9.01 2.80 -1.42
N ILE A 50 8.48 3.70 -2.27
CA ILE A 50 7.04 3.94 -2.36
C ILE A 50 6.55 3.43 -3.71
N THR A 51 5.60 2.50 -3.67
CA THR A 51 4.92 1.96 -4.86
C THR A 51 3.49 2.45 -4.87
N THR A 52 3.02 2.95 -6.02
CA THR A 52 1.66 3.45 -6.19
C THR A 52 0.90 2.65 -7.24
N ALA A 53 -0.38 2.40 -7.01
CA ALA A 53 -1.28 1.84 -8.01
C ALA A 53 -2.61 2.62 -8.03
N LEU A 54 -3.12 2.89 -9.23
CA LEU A 54 -4.43 3.53 -9.42
C LEU A 54 -5.47 2.48 -9.81
N THR A 55 -6.69 2.60 -9.30
CA THR A 55 -7.81 1.72 -9.70
C THR A 55 -8.21 1.90 -11.16
N GLN A 56 -7.94 3.07 -11.73
CA GLN A 56 -8.24 3.41 -13.11
C GLN A 56 -7.31 4.52 -13.60
N ASN A 57 -6.98 4.48 -14.90
CA ASN A 57 -6.19 5.53 -15.57
C ASN A 57 -7.07 6.56 -16.30
N LYS A 58 -8.40 6.40 -16.22
CA LYS A 58 -9.39 7.25 -16.89
C LYS A 58 -10.60 7.46 -15.99
N VAL A 59 -11.25 8.60 -16.15
CA VAL A 59 -12.47 8.97 -15.43
C VAL A 59 -13.54 9.33 -16.44
N LEU A 60 -14.75 8.80 -16.24
CA LEU A 60 -15.88 9.06 -17.13
C LEU A 60 -16.44 10.47 -16.91
N LYS A 61 -16.71 11.17 -18.01
CA LYS A 61 -17.32 12.49 -17.96
C LYS A 61 -18.78 12.37 -17.49
N GLY A 62 -19.16 13.15 -16.49
CA GLY A 62 -20.52 13.17 -15.94
C GLY A 62 -20.73 12.22 -14.74
N THR A 63 -19.69 11.55 -14.26
CA THR A 63 -19.71 10.86 -12.96
C THR A 63 -19.09 11.76 -11.87
N ASP A 64 -19.11 11.28 -10.63
CA ASP A 64 -18.49 11.92 -9.46
C ASP A 64 -16.95 11.99 -9.51
N GLY A 65 -16.34 11.21 -10.41
CA GLY A 65 -14.92 11.28 -10.73
C GLY A 65 -13.98 10.76 -9.65
N VAL A 66 -14.47 9.89 -8.76
CA VAL A 66 -13.66 9.33 -7.68
C VAL A 66 -12.65 8.32 -8.22
N VAL A 67 -11.39 8.45 -7.79
CA VAL A 67 -10.30 7.51 -8.10
C VAL A 67 -9.60 7.16 -6.80
N SER A 68 -9.33 5.87 -6.60
CA SER A 68 -8.58 5.39 -5.46
C SER A 68 -7.12 5.15 -5.83
N VAL A 69 -6.22 5.57 -4.95
CA VAL A 69 -4.78 5.32 -5.06
C VAL A 69 -4.37 4.39 -3.92
N ALA A 70 -3.73 3.28 -4.26
CA ALA A 70 -3.04 2.44 -3.31
C ALA A 70 -1.58 2.90 -3.20
N LEU A 71 -1.12 3.16 -1.98
CA LEU A 71 0.26 3.51 -1.66
C LEU A 71 0.86 2.40 -0.80
N THR A 72 1.93 1.78 -1.28
CA THR A 72 2.69 0.77 -0.55
C THR A 72 4.05 1.31 -0.21
N LEU A 73 4.34 1.48 1.08
CA LEU A 73 5.65 1.88 1.57
C LEU A 73 6.42 0.62 1.99
N SER A 74 7.65 0.47 1.52
CA SER A 74 8.53 -0.64 1.85
C SER A 74 9.89 -0.10 2.26
N ALA A 75 10.31 -0.35 3.49
CA ALA A 75 11.65 0.00 3.94
C ALA A 75 12.62 -1.14 3.61
N ARG A 76 13.83 -0.81 3.17
CA ARG A 76 14.88 -1.82 2.98
C ARG A 76 15.33 -2.34 4.35
N ASN A 77 15.58 -3.64 4.45
CA ASN A 77 16.11 -4.21 5.68
C ASN A 77 17.61 -3.91 5.79
N PHE A 78 17.98 -2.99 6.67
CA PHE A 78 19.38 -2.71 6.96
C PHE A 78 19.90 -3.78 7.92
N PRO A 79 21.05 -4.43 7.63
CA PRO A 79 21.74 -5.18 8.67
C PRO A 79 22.09 -4.19 9.79
N LEU A 80 21.88 -4.59 11.04
CA LEU A 80 22.28 -3.84 12.24
C LEU A 80 23.82 -3.76 12.31
N SER A 81 24.46 -3.09 11.36
CA SER A 81 25.90 -2.92 11.25
C SER A 81 26.29 -1.57 11.81
N THR A 82 26.46 -1.56 13.14
CA THR A 82 27.31 -0.77 14.05
C THR A 82 27.76 0.67 13.72
N LYS A 83 27.28 1.35 12.67
CA LYS A 83 27.79 2.68 12.30
C LYS A 83 26.76 3.65 11.72
N GLU A 84 25.52 3.25 11.51
CA GLU A 84 24.44 4.22 11.38
C GLU A 84 24.02 4.63 12.79
N GLU A 85 24.09 5.93 13.08
CA GLU A 85 23.49 6.51 14.30
C GLU A 85 22.01 6.17 14.29
N ILE A 86 21.62 5.17 15.08
CA ILE A 86 20.22 4.90 15.36
C ILE A 86 19.71 6.16 16.05
N GLN A 87 18.71 6.80 15.43
CA GLN A 87 18.08 7.98 16.01
C GLN A 87 17.53 7.60 17.40
N PRO A 88 17.92 8.32 18.46
CA PRO A 88 17.40 8.04 19.79
C PRO A 88 15.89 8.19 19.84
N VAL A 89 15.23 7.33 20.61
CA VAL A 89 13.78 7.35 20.76
C VAL A 89 13.35 7.85 22.14
N ASP A 90 12.26 8.62 22.15
CA ASP A 90 11.51 8.95 23.36
C ASP A 90 10.35 7.94 23.50
N LEU A 91 10.41 7.09 24.53
CA LEU A 91 9.43 6.04 24.78
C LEU A 91 8.63 6.32 26.06
N VAL A 92 7.30 6.29 25.97
CA VAL A 92 6.42 6.39 27.14
C VAL A 92 5.60 5.10 27.28
N VAL A 93 5.75 4.43 28.42
CA VAL A 93 4.95 3.25 28.76
C VAL A 93 3.83 3.67 29.69
N VAL A 94 2.58 3.48 29.27
CA VAL A 94 1.41 3.71 30.11
C VAL A 94 0.94 2.37 30.67
N LEU A 95 0.96 2.21 32.00
CA LEU A 95 0.69 0.97 32.71
C LEU A 95 -0.57 1.08 33.58
N ASP A 96 -1.55 0.21 33.31
CA ASP A 96 -2.72 0.06 34.17
C ASP A 96 -2.35 -0.61 35.50
N ARG A 97 -2.77 -0.02 36.62
CA ARG A 97 -2.67 -0.57 37.99
C ARG A 97 -4.04 -0.84 38.62
N SER A 98 -5.08 -0.97 37.81
CA SER A 98 -6.42 -1.37 38.26
C SER A 98 -6.40 -2.73 38.98
N GLY A 99 -7.42 -2.99 39.82
CA GLY A 99 -7.50 -4.26 40.55
C GLY A 99 -7.47 -5.51 39.66
N SER A 100 -7.87 -5.38 38.39
CA SER A 100 -7.83 -6.47 37.40
C SER A 100 -6.42 -6.89 36.98
N MET A 101 -5.43 -6.02 37.21
CA MET A 101 -4.02 -6.23 36.90
C MET A 101 -3.28 -6.98 38.01
N ASN A 102 -3.91 -7.20 39.16
CA ASN A 102 -3.27 -7.86 40.30
C ASN A 102 -2.72 -9.27 39.98
N GLY A 103 -1.69 -9.65 40.73
CA GLY A 103 -1.06 -10.95 40.62
C GLY A 103 -0.23 -11.10 39.35
N ARG A 104 -0.52 -12.14 38.56
CA ARG A 104 0.32 -12.54 37.42
C ARG A 104 0.44 -11.46 36.35
N LYS A 105 -0.64 -10.76 36.00
CA LYS A 105 -0.63 -9.74 34.94
C LYS A 105 0.33 -8.60 35.25
N MET A 106 0.30 -8.06 36.48
CA MET A 106 1.23 -7.02 36.91
C MET A 106 2.68 -7.55 36.94
N ASN A 107 2.90 -8.79 37.38
CA ASN A 107 4.23 -9.39 37.36
C ASN A 107 4.78 -9.58 35.95
N ASP A 108 3.92 -9.94 34.99
CA ASP A 108 4.28 -10.08 33.58
C ASP A 108 4.55 -8.71 32.95
N ALA A 109 3.71 -7.71 33.25
CA ALA A 109 3.90 -6.34 32.77
C ALA A 109 5.23 -5.75 33.26
N LYS A 110 5.55 -5.90 34.55
CA LYS A 110 6.84 -5.48 35.10
C LYS A 110 8.01 -6.16 34.40
N ARG A 111 7.94 -7.47 34.17
CA ARG A 111 8.97 -8.21 33.44
C ARG A 111 9.12 -7.70 32.02
N ALA A 112 8.02 -7.46 31.30
CA ALA A 112 8.05 -6.91 29.95
C ALA A 112 8.71 -5.53 29.91
N VAL A 113 8.41 -4.65 30.87
CA VAL A 113 9.05 -3.32 30.98
C VAL A 113 10.55 -3.44 31.26
N ILE A 114 10.98 -4.35 32.14
CA ILE A 114 12.40 -4.61 32.40
C ILE A 114 13.11 -5.13 31.14
N HIS A 115 12.47 -6.04 30.41
CA HIS A 115 13.02 -6.53 29.13
C HIS A 115 13.11 -5.42 28.08
N LEU A 116 12.15 -4.49 28.05
CA LEU A 116 12.15 -3.35 27.15
C LEU A 116 13.29 -2.39 27.47
N LEU A 117 13.50 -2.08 28.76
CA LEU A 117 14.64 -1.29 29.23
C LEU A 117 15.98 -1.88 28.78
N GLY A 118 16.13 -3.21 28.81
CA GLY A 118 17.35 -3.89 28.33
C GLY A 118 17.58 -3.80 26.82
N ARG A 119 16.63 -3.28 26.03
CA ARG A 119 16.74 -3.07 24.59
C ARG A 119 17.02 -1.61 24.21
N LEU A 120 16.92 -0.70 25.18
CA LEU A 120 17.21 0.71 24.97
C LEU A 120 18.71 0.97 25.05
N THR A 121 19.16 1.98 24.32
CA THR A 121 20.52 2.52 24.34
C THR A 121 20.64 3.63 25.38
N SER A 122 21.87 4.10 25.64
CA SER A 122 22.11 5.22 26.56
C SER A 122 21.60 6.57 26.06
N GLN A 123 21.25 6.68 24.77
CA GLN A 123 20.69 7.91 24.20
C GLN A 123 19.16 7.93 24.23
N ASP A 124 18.52 6.78 24.40
CA ASP A 124 17.07 6.67 24.47
C ASP A 124 16.54 7.20 25.80
N ARG A 125 15.35 7.82 25.77
CA ARG A 125 14.68 8.32 26.97
C ARG A 125 13.41 7.54 27.19
N MET A 126 13.20 7.11 28.44
CA MET A 126 12.01 6.36 28.82
C MET A 126 11.29 7.03 29.97
N SER A 127 9.97 7.10 29.88
CA SER A 127 9.08 7.43 31.00
C SER A 127 8.06 6.31 31.19
N ILE A 128 7.62 6.13 32.42
CA ILE A 128 6.49 5.26 32.74
C ILE A 128 5.39 6.15 33.32
N ILE A 129 4.14 5.89 32.97
CA ILE A 129 2.98 6.54 33.55
C ILE A 129 2.08 5.43 34.06
N THR A 130 1.69 5.44 35.32
CA THR A 130 0.75 4.46 35.86
C THR A 130 -0.62 5.09 36.12
N TYR A 131 -1.69 4.33 35.88
CA TYR A 131 -3.04 4.84 36.09
C TYR A 131 -3.97 3.83 36.76
N SER A 132 -4.89 4.33 37.60
CA SER A 132 -6.11 3.64 38.01
C SER A 132 -7.21 4.67 38.31
N ASN A 133 -7.39 5.06 39.57
CA ASN A 133 -8.31 6.14 39.98
C ASN A 133 -7.67 7.53 39.83
N GLY A 134 -6.37 7.57 39.54
CA GLY A 134 -5.57 8.76 39.28
C GLY A 134 -4.34 8.39 38.47
N VAL A 135 -3.60 9.40 38.01
CA VAL A 135 -2.40 9.25 37.19
C VAL A 135 -1.16 9.55 38.02
N GLU A 136 -0.15 8.70 37.90
CA GLU A 136 1.17 8.85 38.52
C GLU A 136 2.24 8.75 37.42
N ILE A 137 3.25 9.62 37.46
CA ILE A 137 4.36 9.68 36.50
C ILE A 137 5.64 9.25 37.22
#